data_AF-A0A6P0CFY9-F1
#
_entry.id   AF-A0A6P0CFY9-F1
#
_cell.length_a   1.000
_cell.length_b   1.000
_cell.length_c   1.000
_cell.angle_alpha   90.00
_cell.angle_beta   90.00
_cell.angle_gamma   90.00
#
_symmetry.space_group_name_H-M   'P 1'
#
loop_
_entity.id
_entity.type
_entity.pdbx_description
1 polymer ?
#
loop_
_entity_poly.entity_id
_entity_poly.type
_entity_poly.pdbx_seq_one_letter_code
_entity_poly.pdbx_strand_id
1 'polypeptide(L)'
;MVEIARDTCISTFPSYRNIAPRLAAKGLAQDELGTWRGESAIVVFRKASGSNLDCEVWMSKNSKIKDVSERLQAKLSNMGVRILSATRKGVRLSANFTKDGAAGTLRVEPMSGRTSKIVVSHGAGS
;
A
#
# COMPACT_ATOMS: atom_id res chain seq x y z
N MET A 1 3.75 6.19 8.52
CA MET A 1 3.95 5.95 7.07
C MET A 1 3.62 4.52 6.66
N VAL A 2 4.39 3.48 7.06
CA VAL A 2 4.00 2.06 6.88
C VAL A 2 2.60 1.77 7.44
N GLU A 3 2.26 2.41 8.55
CA GLU A 3 0.94 2.31 9.19
C GLU A 3 -0.19 2.89 8.36
N ILE A 4 0.06 3.89 7.50
CA ILE A 4 -0.97 4.42 6.61
C ILE A 4 -1.31 3.33 5.60
N ALA A 5 -0.31 2.79 4.88
CA ALA A 5 -0.53 1.69 3.94
C ALA A 5 -1.18 0.47 4.59
N ARG A 6 -0.76 0.13 5.82
CA ARG A 6 -1.34 -0.98 6.60
C ARG A 6 -2.81 -0.72 6.95
N ASP A 7 -3.08 0.38 7.63
CA ASP A 7 -4.39 0.69 8.24
C ASP A 7 -5.41 1.20 7.22
N THR A 8 -4.98 1.49 5.99
CA THR A 8 -5.84 1.87 4.88
C THR A 8 -5.79 0.82 3.76
N CYS A 9 -4.86 0.91 2.82
CA CYS A 9 -4.79 0.06 1.62
C CYS A 9 -4.87 -1.44 1.94
N ILE A 10 -4.03 -1.95 2.84
CA ILE A 10 -3.98 -3.39 3.13
C ILE A 10 -5.22 -3.84 3.93
N SER A 11 -5.65 -3.04 4.92
CA SER A 11 -6.79 -3.42 5.77
C SER A 11 -8.13 -3.41 5.04
N THR A 12 -8.26 -2.61 3.98
CA THR A 12 -9.50 -2.48 3.19
C THR A 12 -9.46 -3.23 1.85
N PHE A 13 -8.30 -3.76 1.47
CA PHE A 13 -8.17 -4.71 0.37
C PHE A 13 -9.07 -5.94 0.61
N PRO A 14 -9.74 -6.49 -0.42
CA PRO A 14 -9.66 -6.09 -1.84
C PRO A 14 -10.59 -4.94 -2.24
N SER A 15 -11.66 -4.70 -1.48
CA SER A 15 -12.75 -3.82 -1.94
C SER A 15 -12.47 -2.33 -1.86
N TYR A 16 -11.54 -1.92 -0.98
CA TYR A 16 -11.31 -0.54 -0.55
C TYR A 16 -12.56 0.20 -0.06
N ARG A 17 -13.64 -0.53 0.24
CA ARG A 17 -14.84 0.04 0.85
C ARG A 17 -14.45 0.61 2.22
N ASN A 18 -14.98 1.79 2.53
CA ASN A 18 -14.70 2.51 3.78
C ASN A 18 -13.23 2.92 3.97
N ILE A 19 -12.43 3.03 2.89
CA ILE A 19 -11.07 3.56 3.00
C ILE A 19 -11.04 5.06 3.30
N ALA A 20 -12.01 5.83 2.79
CA ALA A 20 -12.12 7.28 3.02
C ALA A 20 -12.13 7.68 4.51
N PRO A 21 -13.00 7.15 5.38
CA PRO A 21 -12.97 7.49 6.80
C PRO A 21 -11.67 7.06 7.50
N ARG A 22 -11.01 5.99 7.02
CA ARG A 22 -9.72 5.55 7.56
C ARG A 22 -8.58 6.50 7.16
N LEU A 23 -8.59 7.01 5.93
CA LEU A 23 -7.65 8.02 5.47
C LEU A 23 -7.84 9.34 6.23
N ALA A 24 -9.09 9.77 6.42
CA ALA A 24 -9.43 10.94 7.24
C ALA A 24 -8.94 10.80 8.69
N ALA A 25 -9.16 9.63 9.32
CA ALA A 25 -8.67 9.35 10.67
C ALA A 25 -7.13 9.36 10.79
N LYS A 26 -6.40 9.24 9.68
CA LYS A 26 -4.94 9.39 9.62
C LYS A 26 -4.49 10.82 9.29
N GLY A 27 -5.42 11.78 9.23
CA GLY A 27 -5.14 13.18 8.92
C GLY A 27 -4.90 13.44 7.43
N LEU A 28 -5.43 12.61 6.53
CA LEU A 28 -5.42 12.90 5.10
C LEU A 28 -6.76 13.52 4.68
N ALA A 29 -6.68 14.55 3.83
CA ALA A 29 -7.83 15.16 3.18
C ALA A 29 -7.84 14.82 1.70
N GLN A 30 -9.03 14.62 1.11
CA GLN A 30 -9.17 14.39 -0.32
C GLN A 30 -9.12 15.71 -1.08
N ASP A 31 -8.32 15.77 -2.14
CA ASP A 31 -8.29 16.89 -3.08
C ASP A 31 -9.32 16.72 -4.22
N GLU A 32 -9.46 17.74 -5.05
CA GLU A 32 -10.41 17.78 -6.18
C GLU A 32 -10.13 16.70 -7.24
N LEU A 33 -8.90 16.14 -7.26
CA LEU A 33 -8.50 15.06 -8.16
C LEU A 33 -8.75 13.68 -7.56
N GLY A 34 -9.39 13.62 -6.38
CA GLY A 34 -9.66 12.38 -5.66
C GLY A 34 -8.44 11.79 -4.96
N THR A 35 -7.31 12.52 -4.91
CA THR A 35 -6.09 12.13 -4.22
C THR A 35 -6.14 12.53 -2.75
N TRP A 36 -5.72 11.66 -1.85
CA TRP A 36 -5.70 11.94 -0.42
C TRP A 36 -4.33 12.43 0.00
N ARG A 37 -4.24 13.61 0.62
CA ARG A 37 -2.97 14.24 1.00
C ARG A 37 -2.94 14.53 2.49
N GLY A 38 -1.81 14.24 3.12
CA GLY A 38 -1.49 14.66 4.48
C GLY A 38 -0.01 14.99 4.60
N GLU A 39 0.41 15.46 5.78
CA GLU A 39 1.80 15.89 6.02
C GLU A 39 2.82 14.78 5.74
N SER A 40 2.46 13.52 6.04
CA SER A 40 3.37 12.37 6.01
C SER A 40 3.20 11.42 4.81
N ALA A 41 2.12 11.55 4.05
CA ALA A 41 1.84 10.68 2.91
C ALA A 41 0.81 11.27 1.94
N ILE A 42 0.87 10.80 0.71
CA ILE A 42 -0.14 10.97 -0.32
C ILE A 42 -0.69 9.59 -0.66
N VAL A 43 -2.00 9.42 -0.76
CA VAL A 43 -2.65 8.17 -1.15
C VAL A 43 -3.44 8.39 -2.43
N VAL A 44 -3.13 7.58 -3.45
CA VAL A 44 -3.72 7.65 -4.78
C VAL A 44 -4.37 6.31 -5.10
N PHE A 45 -5.58 6.35 -5.65
CA PHE A 45 -6.22 5.18 -6.24
C PHE A 45 -6.04 5.24 -7.75
N ARG A 46 -5.49 4.18 -8.34
CA ARG A 46 -5.38 4.04 -9.80
C ARG A 46 -6.23 2.88 -10.28
N LYS A 47 -6.86 3.03 -11.45
CA LYS A 47 -7.43 1.87 -12.14
C LYS A 47 -6.28 0.95 -12.55
N ALA A 48 -6.29 -0.26 -12.04
CA ALA A 48 -5.47 -1.35 -12.52
C ALA A 48 -6.09 -1.93 -13.81
N SER A 49 -5.50 -2.97 -14.37
CA SER A 49 -6.11 -3.70 -15.49
C SER A 49 -7.51 -4.21 -15.12
N GLY A 50 -8.47 -4.01 -16.04
CA GLY A 50 -9.87 -4.41 -15.85
C GLY A 50 -10.65 -3.49 -14.90
N SER A 51 -11.42 -4.09 -13.98
CA SER A 51 -12.23 -3.36 -12.97
C SER A 51 -11.51 -3.18 -11.63
N ASN A 52 -10.25 -3.57 -11.53
CA ASN A 52 -9.49 -3.57 -10.28
C ASN A 52 -8.94 -2.17 -9.97
N LEU A 53 -8.83 -1.85 -8.68
CA LEU A 53 -8.16 -0.64 -8.20
C LEU A 53 -6.83 -0.99 -7.53
N ASP A 54 -5.83 -0.17 -7.78
CA ASP A 54 -4.55 -0.14 -7.10
C ASP A 54 -4.56 0.99 -6.07
N CYS A 55 -4.15 0.69 -4.85
CA CYS A 55 -4.00 1.66 -3.77
C CYS A 55 -2.51 1.96 -3.59
N GLU A 56 -2.11 3.19 -3.90
CA GLU A 56 -0.72 3.65 -3.79
C GLU A 56 -0.57 4.61 -2.62
N VAL A 57 0.40 4.36 -1.74
CA VAL A 57 0.79 5.27 -0.65
C VAL A 57 2.18 5.80 -0.92
N TRP A 58 2.29 7.07 -1.26
CA TRP A 58 3.54 7.78 -1.48
C TRP A 58 3.95 8.46 -0.18
N MET A 59 5.15 8.18 0.31
CA MET A 59 5.64 8.75 1.56
C MET A 59 6.34 10.09 1.29
N SER A 60 6.03 11.13 2.06
CA SER A 60 6.57 12.49 1.84
C SER A 60 7.93 12.75 2.51
N LYS A 61 8.29 12.01 3.56
CA LYS A 61 9.57 12.16 4.29
C LYS A 61 10.60 11.12 3.85
N ASN A 62 11.90 11.45 3.98
CA ASN A 62 13.08 10.58 3.80
C ASN A 62 12.91 9.25 4.54
N SER A 63 12.23 8.31 3.91
CA SER A 63 11.94 7.00 4.45
C SER A 63 12.96 6.07 3.83
N LYS A 64 13.92 5.57 4.62
CA LYS A 64 14.81 4.53 4.14
C LYS A 64 13.93 3.33 3.79
N ILE A 65 13.81 3.07 2.50
CA ILE A 65 12.98 2.02 1.91
C ILE A 65 13.25 0.62 2.50
N LYS A 66 14.47 0.38 3.02
CA LYS A 66 14.82 -0.83 3.77
C LYS A 66 13.97 -0.97 5.05
N ASP A 67 13.89 0.08 5.86
CA ASP A 67 13.13 0.11 7.11
C ASP A 67 11.63 -0.03 6.84
N VAL A 68 11.15 0.54 5.73
CA VAL A 68 9.75 0.42 5.27
C VAL A 68 9.43 -1.04 4.95
N SER A 69 10.30 -1.71 4.19
CA SER A 69 10.10 -3.09 3.75
C SER A 69 10.09 -4.07 4.92
N GLU A 70 11.02 -3.94 5.86
CA GLU A 70 11.14 -4.82 7.04
C GLU A 70 9.95 -4.64 8.00
N ARG A 71 9.58 -3.39 8.30
CA ARG A 71 8.42 -3.09 9.16
C ARG A 71 7.09 -3.54 8.53
N LEU A 72 6.98 -3.47 7.21
CA LEU A 72 5.78 -3.88 6.49
C LEU A 72 5.61 -5.40 6.55
N GLN A 73 6.68 -6.17 6.29
CA GLN A 73 6.64 -7.63 6.35
C GLN A 73 6.20 -8.14 7.74
N ALA A 74 6.76 -7.57 8.82
CA ALA A 74 6.37 -7.94 10.19
C ALA A 74 4.89 -7.61 10.50
N LYS A 75 4.35 -6.54 9.93
CA LYS A 75 2.99 -6.08 10.19
C LYS A 75 1.92 -6.84 9.40
N LEU A 76 2.25 -7.38 8.23
CA LEU A 76 1.30 -8.16 7.40
C LEU A 76 0.87 -9.46 8.09
N SER A 77 1.79 -10.16 8.76
CA SER A 77 1.50 -11.42 9.46
C SER A 77 0.40 -11.31 10.51
N ASN A 78 0.21 -10.12 11.10
CA ASN A 78 -0.78 -9.89 12.17
C ASN A 78 -2.18 -9.51 11.65
N MET A 79 -2.40 -9.45 10.33
CA MET A 79 -3.65 -8.96 9.73
C MET A 79 -4.45 -10.02 8.97
N GLY A 80 -4.14 -11.30 9.18
CA GLY A 80 -4.71 -12.38 8.38
C GLY A 80 -4.28 -12.33 6.91
N VAL A 81 -3.20 -11.58 6.60
CA VAL A 81 -2.59 -11.56 5.28
C VAL A 81 -1.61 -12.72 5.19
N ARG A 82 -1.88 -13.67 4.30
CA ARG A 82 -0.97 -14.79 4.04
C ARG A 82 -0.04 -14.41 2.90
N ILE A 83 1.24 -14.26 3.19
CA ILE A 83 2.27 -14.04 2.16
C ILE A 83 2.52 -15.38 1.44
N LEU A 84 2.29 -15.41 0.13
CA LEU A 84 2.53 -16.59 -0.72
C LEU A 84 3.98 -16.62 -1.20
N SER A 85 4.51 -15.47 -1.58
CA SER A 85 5.91 -15.31 -1.97
C SER A 85 6.35 -13.88 -1.74
N ALA A 86 7.63 -13.68 -1.42
CA ALA A 86 8.23 -12.36 -1.31
C ALA A 86 9.61 -12.35 -1.96
N THR A 87 9.85 -11.39 -2.83
CA THR A 87 11.10 -11.19 -3.55
C THR A 87 11.65 -9.82 -3.22
N ARG A 88 12.91 -9.77 -2.76
CA ARG A 88 13.65 -8.53 -2.54
C ARG A 88 14.71 -8.37 -3.63
N LYS A 89 14.69 -7.24 -4.36
CA LYS A 89 15.72 -6.88 -5.34
C LYS A 89 16.35 -5.55 -4.94
N GLY A 90 17.50 -5.64 -4.28
CA GLY A 90 18.15 -4.48 -3.65
C GLY A 90 17.23 -3.88 -2.57
N VAL A 91 16.78 -2.66 -2.79
CA VAL A 91 15.86 -1.96 -1.88
C VAL A 91 14.37 -2.18 -2.15
N ARG A 92 14.02 -2.80 -3.28
CA ARG A 92 12.62 -3.05 -3.66
C ARG A 92 12.13 -4.33 -3.01
N LEU A 93 10.91 -4.29 -2.49
CA LEU A 93 10.19 -5.46 -1.99
C LEU A 93 8.97 -5.70 -2.87
N SER A 94 8.80 -6.91 -3.37
CA SER A 94 7.56 -7.37 -3.99
C SER A 94 7.06 -8.58 -3.24
N ALA A 95 5.78 -8.61 -2.86
CA ALA A 95 5.18 -9.75 -2.17
C ALA A 95 3.82 -10.07 -2.77
N ASN A 96 3.59 -11.34 -3.08
CA ASN A 96 2.27 -11.86 -3.41
C ASN A 96 1.62 -12.32 -2.12
N PHE A 97 0.36 -11.96 -1.92
CA PHE A 97 -0.37 -12.31 -0.71
C PHE A 97 -1.82 -12.68 -1.01
N THR A 98 -2.45 -13.35 -0.06
CA THR A 98 -3.90 -13.51 -0.04
C THR A 98 -4.49 -12.89 1.23
N LYS A 99 -5.64 -12.25 1.07
CA LYS A 99 -6.43 -11.71 2.17
C LYS A 99 -7.90 -11.92 1.86
N ASP A 100 -8.63 -12.52 2.80
CA ASP A 100 -10.07 -12.78 2.69
C ASP A 100 -10.46 -13.50 1.38
N GLY A 101 -9.60 -14.44 0.95
CA GLY A 101 -9.78 -15.22 -0.30
C GLY A 101 -9.33 -14.51 -1.58
N ALA A 102 -9.00 -13.22 -1.54
CA ALA A 102 -8.53 -12.47 -2.71
C ALA A 102 -7.00 -12.45 -2.79
N ALA A 103 -6.47 -12.69 -3.99
CA ALA A 103 -5.03 -12.55 -4.28
C ALA A 103 -4.67 -11.08 -4.52
N GLY A 104 -3.56 -10.65 -3.94
CA GLY A 104 -3.02 -9.31 -4.03
C GLY A 104 -1.52 -9.32 -4.27
N THR A 105 -1.00 -8.21 -4.79
CA THR A 105 0.44 -7.95 -4.82
C THR A 105 0.73 -6.68 -4.05
N LEU A 106 1.82 -6.71 -3.29
CA LEU A 106 2.36 -5.58 -2.57
C LEU A 106 3.73 -5.26 -3.15
N ARG A 107 3.97 -4.00 -3.48
CA ARG A 107 5.26 -3.53 -4.00
C ARG A 107 5.72 -2.31 -3.22
N VAL A 108 6.99 -2.31 -2.79
CA VAL A 108 7.66 -1.15 -2.21
C VAL A 108 8.70 -0.69 -3.21
N GLU A 109 8.51 0.50 -3.76
CA GLU A 109 9.33 1.05 -4.84
C GLU A 109 9.95 2.38 -4.40
N PRO A 110 11.23 2.63 -4.69
CA PRO A 110 11.83 3.94 -4.46
C PRO A 110 11.26 4.95 -5.46
N MET A 111 11.08 6.19 -5.02
CA MET A 111 10.78 7.33 -5.86
C MET A 111 11.98 8.28 -5.91
N SER A 112 12.08 9.08 -6.98
CA SER A 112 13.09 10.14 -7.06
C SER A 112 12.95 11.09 -5.85
N GLY A 113 14.08 11.51 -5.26
CA GLY A 113 14.08 12.43 -4.11
C GLY A 113 13.94 11.78 -2.72
N ARG A 114 14.42 10.54 -2.53
CA ARG A 114 14.47 9.81 -1.23
C ARG A 114 13.10 9.45 -0.60
N THR A 115 12.04 9.52 -1.39
CA THR A 115 10.71 9.02 -1.04
C THR A 115 10.57 7.57 -1.48
N SER A 116 9.60 6.85 -0.93
CA SER A 116 9.20 5.54 -1.44
C SER A 116 7.69 5.46 -1.52
N LYS A 117 7.20 4.58 -2.39
CA LYS A 117 5.79 4.27 -2.52
C LYS A 117 5.52 2.82 -2.19
N ILE A 118 4.39 2.58 -1.55
CA ILE A 118 3.83 1.25 -1.32
C ILE A 118 2.62 1.12 -2.24
N VAL A 119 2.62 0.13 -3.12
CA VAL A 119 1.54 -0.16 -4.05
C VAL A 119 0.89 -1.47 -3.63
N VAL A 120 -0.42 -1.46 -3.45
CA VAL A 120 -1.25 -2.63 -3.21
C VAL A 120 -2.17 -2.80 -4.40
N SER A 121 -1.98 -3.88 -5.14
CA SER A 121 -2.74 -4.20 -6.35
C SER A 121 -3.50 -5.51 -6.16
N HIS A 122 -4.58 -5.67 -6.92
CA HIS A 122 -5.14 -7.01 -7.13
C HIS A 122 -4.11 -7.88 -7.84
N GLY A 123 -3.95 -9.13 -7.39
CA GLY A 123 -3.16 -10.11 -8.10
C GLY A 123 -3.87 -10.53 -9.39
N ALA A 124 -3.11 -10.82 -10.44
CA ALA A 124 -3.65 -11.65 -11.51
C ALA A 124 -3.97 -13.01 -10.87
N GLY A 125 -5.26 -13.32 -10.71
CA GLY A 125 -5.68 -14.69 -10.48
C GLY A 125 -5.19 -15.49 -11.68
N SER A 126 -4.34 -16.48 -11.41
CA SER A 126 -3.95 -17.49 -12.39
C SER A 126 -5.18 -18.15 -13.01
#